data_AF-A0A545VND5-F1
#
_entry.id   AF-A0A545VND5-F1
#
_cell.length_a   1.000
_cell.length_b   1.000
_cell.length_c   1.000
_cell.angle_alpha   90.00
_cell.angle_beta   90.00
_cell.angle_gamma   90.00
#
_symmetry.space_group_name_H-M   'P 1'
#
loop_
_entity.id
_entity.type
_entity.pdbx_description
1 polymer ?
#
loop_
_entity_poly.entity_id
_entity_poly.type
_entity_poly.pdbx_seq_one_letter_code
_entity_poly.pdbx_strand_id
1 'polypeptide(L)'
;MLVDAVVSLGYVSLRSLFVGGSNLSLPGFLDSIHQSSLWKFLVGSRARYALLQRPDDDDSTDDEGDVSEQQSEQDEEDAPDDQRISNRTVAIGLLLSIALCIITIHTVFGALVPLYATVIAVFMALVLSIMGVRALGETDLNPVSGISKLAQLFFALIIPQSNKSSVLINLVAGAVSEAGALQAGDLMQDLKTGHLLGASPKAQFWGQMIGATAGAVLSAFIYRLYTRVYEIPGDLFQVPTATLAVGNPWRPWIPGGMYNVPSFTLARAAGGIMAWVWLHVMKRSSTPLIILASGFILGEGFLSIVNLIMEALSVPHF
;
A
#
# COMPACT_ATOMS: atom_id res chain seq x y z
N MET A 1 -4.26 5.41 -1.96
CA MET A 1 -3.30 6.43 -1.45
C MET A 1 -3.17 7.66 -2.37
N LEU A 2 -2.31 7.69 -3.42
CA LEU A 2 -2.15 8.91 -4.25
C LEU A 2 -3.43 9.25 -5.04
N VAL A 3 -4.14 8.24 -5.57
CA VAL A 3 -5.40 8.45 -6.28
C VAL A 3 -6.48 8.97 -5.33
N ASP A 4 -6.61 8.40 -4.13
CA ASP A 4 -7.56 8.90 -3.11
C ASP A 4 -7.23 10.31 -2.64
N ALA A 5 -5.94 10.62 -2.49
CA ALA A 5 -5.46 11.96 -2.16
C ALA A 5 -5.75 12.95 -3.29
N VAL A 6 -5.49 12.57 -4.55
CA VAL A 6 -5.74 13.43 -5.73
C VAL A 6 -7.24 13.61 -5.98
N VAL A 7 -8.06 12.57 -5.79
CA VAL A 7 -9.52 12.65 -5.94
C VAL A 7 -10.13 13.47 -4.81
N SER A 8 -9.68 13.28 -3.56
CA SER A 8 -10.17 14.05 -2.40
C SER A 8 -9.69 15.50 -2.44
N LEU A 9 -8.43 15.75 -2.81
CA LEU A 9 -7.88 17.09 -3.00
C LEU A 9 -8.54 17.79 -4.21
N GLY A 10 -8.84 17.04 -5.28
CA GLY A 10 -9.59 17.52 -6.43
C GLY A 10 -11.03 17.91 -6.04
N TYR A 11 -11.71 17.06 -5.27
CA TYR A 11 -13.05 17.35 -4.75
C TYR A 11 -13.06 18.57 -3.83
N VAL A 12 -12.10 18.68 -2.91
CA VAL A 12 -11.96 19.82 -1.99
C VAL A 12 -11.61 21.11 -2.75
N SER A 13 -10.71 21.04 -3.74
CA SER A 13 -10.32 22.19 -4.57
C SER A 13 -11.46 22.66 -5.47
N LEU A 14 -12.19 21.75 -6.12
CA LEU A 14 -13.40 22.11 -6.88
C LEU A 14 -14.46 22.71 -5.95
N ARG A 15 -14.73 22.08 -4.80
CA ARG A 15 -15.71 22.60 -3.84
C ARG A 15 -15.32 24.00 -3.33
N SER A 16 -14.04 24.24 -3.06
CA SER A 16 -13.53 25.54 -2.63
C SER A 16 -13.65 26.61 -3.72
N LEU A 17 -13.36 26.25 -4.99
CA LEU A 17 -13.46 27.18 -6.13
C LEU A 17 -14.90 27.52 -6.49
N PHE A 18 -15.83 26.58 -6.34
CA PHE A 18 -17.22 26.77 -6.76
C PHE A 18 -18.17 27.25 -5.65
N VAL A 19 -17.76 27.19 -4.37
CA VAL A 19 -18.53 27.77 -3.24
C VAL A 19 -18.13 29.23 -2.97
N GLY A 20 -17.02 29.71 -3.55
CA GLY A 20 -16.44 31.03 -3.26
C GLY A 20 -16.85 32.20 -4.16
N GLY A 21 -17.62 32.01 -5.24
CA GLY A 21 -17.97 33.18 -6.06
C GLY A 21 -18.81 32.91 -7.31
N SER A 22 -19.85 33.73 -7.44
CA SER A 22 -20.69 34.04 -8.61
C SER A 22 -21.87 33.12 -8.92
N ASN A 23 -23.03 33.77 -8.96
CA ASN A 23 -24.34 33.29 -9.38
C ASN A 23 -24.34 32.78 -10.82
N LEU A 24 -23.91 31.54 -11.04
CA LEU A 24 -24.23 30.81 -12.26
C LEU A 24 -25.13 29.63 -11.88
N SER A 25 -26.38 29.71 -12.35
CA SER A 25 -27.48 28.80 -12.03
C SER A 25 -27.19 27.36 -12.48
N LEU A 26 -26.55 26.60 -11.59
CA LEU A 26 -26.31 25.17 -11.66
C LEU A 26 -27.31 24.25 -10.90
N PRO A 27 -28.46 24.69 -10.32
CA PRO A 27 -29.37 23.72 -9.70
C PRO A 27 -29.98 22.75 -10.73
N GLY A 28 -30.27 23.20 -11.96
CA GLY A 28 -30.95 22.38 -12.96
C GLY A 28 -30.13 21.23 -13.55
N PHE A 29 -28.81 21.39 -13.67
CA PHE A 29 -27.95 20.34 -14.25
C PHE A 29 -27.60 19.24 -13.25
N LEU A 30 -27.40 19.61 -11.98
CA LEU A 30 -27.18 18.67 -10.88
C LEU A 30 -28.45 17.87 -10.57
N ASP A 31 -29.62 18.51 -10.61
CA ASP A 31 -30.90 17.79 -10.48
C ASP A 31 -31.16 16.84 -11.66
N SER A 32 -30.77 17.23 -12.87
CA SER A 32 -30.91 16.38 -14.07
C SER A 32 -29.98 15.16 -14.04
N ILE A 33 -28.79 15.27 -13.42
CA ILE A 33 -27.89 14.13 -13.19
C ILE A 33 -28.41 13.24 -12.07
N HIS A 34 -28.88 13.81 -10.97
CA HIS A 34 -29.43 13.08 -9.81
C HIS A 34 -30.70 12.26 -10.17
N GLN A 35 -31.49 12.73 -11.14
CA GLN A 35 -32.69 12.02 -11.59
C GLN A 35 -32.42 10.94 -12.66
N SER A 36 -31.23 10.90 -13.25
CA SER A 36 -30.89 9.96 -14.33
C SER A 36 -30.90 8.50 -13.83
N SER A 37 -31.38 7.58 -14.68
CA SER A 37 -31.44 6.15 -14.38
C SER A 37 -30.06 5.55 -14.10
N LEU A 38 -29.00 6.16 -14.63
CA LEU A 38 -27.60 5.78 -14.37
C LEU A 38 -27.15 6.17 -12.96
N TRP A 39 -27.56 7.33 -12.45
CA TRP A 39 -27.23 7.74 -11.07
C TRP A 39 -27.96 6.89 -10.04
N LYS A 40 -29.23 6.54 -10.31
CA LYS A 40 -29.99 5.59 -9.49
C LYS A 40 -29.45 4.16 -9.56
N PHE A 41 -28.75 3.80 -10.64
CA PHE A 41 -28.06 2.52 -10.78
C PHE A 41 -26.69 2.51 -10.09
N LEU A 42 -25.93 3.61 -10.18
CA LEU A 42 -24.64 3.80 -9.50
C LEU A 42 -24.77 4.02 -7.99
N VAL A 43 -25.86 4.66 -7.56
CA VAL A 43 -26.22 4.91 -6.14
C VAL A 43 -27.33 3.91 -5.70
N GLY A 44 -27.51 2.85 -6.47
CA GLY A 44 -28.54 1.83 -6.29
C GLY A 44 -28.44 1.13 -4.94
N SER A 45 -29.55 1.23 -4.19
CA SER A 45 -29.73 0.93 -2.77
C SER A 45 -28.80 1.69 -1.85
N ARG A 46 -29.39 2.65 -1.10
CA ARG A 46 -28.92 2.97 0.25
C ARG A 46 -28.90 1.67 1.05
N ALA A 47 -27.79 0.93 0.96
CA ALA A 47 -27.38 0.06 2.05
C ALA A 47 -27.33 1.00 3.24
N ARG A 48 -28.31 0.86 4.13
CA ARG A 48 -28.38 1.58 5.38
C ARG A 48 -27.09 1.15 6.09
N TYR A 49 -26.05 1.98 6.02
CA TYR A 49 -24.84 1.78 6.80
C TYR A 49 -25.34 1.85 8.25
N ALA A 50 -25.51 0.67 8.85
CA ALA A 50 -25.91 0.57 10.23
C ALA A 50 -24.69 1.05 11.02
N LEU A 51 -24.75 2.27 11.53
CA LEU A 51 -23.90 2.63 12.67
C LEU A 51 -24.20 1.60 13.76
N LEU A 52 -23.14 1.01 14.30
CA LEU A 52 -23.22 0.13 15.46
C LEU A 52 -24.00 0.87 16.56
N GLN A 53 -25.16 0.33 16.95
CA GLN A 53 -25.80 0.74 18.19
C GLN A 53 -24.92 0.23 19.33
N ARG A 54 -24.29 1.15 20.08
CA ARG A 54 -23.71 0.82 21.37
C ARG A 54 -24.86 0.49 22.33
N PRO A 55 -24.80 -0.61 23.11
CA PRO A 55 -25.89 -1.01 24.00
C PRO A 55 -26.16 -0.09 25.21
N ASP A 56 -25.55 1.09 25.31
CA ASP A 56 -25.48 1.84 26.57
C ASP A 56 -26.48 3.01 26.71
N ASP A 57 -27.55 3.05 25.92
CA ASP A 57 -28.59 4.08 26.05
C ASP A 57 -29.99 3.43 26.14
N ASP A 58 -30.31 2.82 27.29
CA ASP A 58 -31.68 2.80 27.81
C ASP A 58 -31.67 2.84 29.35
N ASP A 59 -32.43 3.78 29.89
CA ASP A 59 -32.41 4.28 31.26
C ASP A 59 -33.37 3.48 32.18
N SER A 60 -32.89 3.18 33.38
CA SER A 60 -33.60 2.89 34.66
C SER A 60 -34.58 1.71 34.76
N THR A 61 -34.26 0.72 35.62
CA THR A 61 -34.87 0.55 36.97
C THR A 61 -34.23 -0.65 37.71
N ASP A 62 -33.61 -0.33 38.85
CA ASP A 62 -33.37 -1.09 40.09
C ASP A 62 -33.67 -2.61 40.15
N ASP A 63 -32.64 -3.43 40.40
CA ASP A 63 -32.63 -4.39 41.53
C ASP A 63 -31.18 -4.83 41.84
N GLU A 64 -30.77 -4.66 43.11
CA GLU A 64 -29.47 -5.12 43.64
C GLU A 64 -29.56 -6.62 43.99
N GLY A 65 -28.71 -7.46 43.38
CA GLY A 65 -28.63 -8.86 43.80
C GLY A 65 -27.60 -9.71 43.05
N ASP A 66 -26.44 -9.90 43.70
CA ASP A 66 -25.45 -10.96 43.48
C ASP A 66 -24.57 -10.88 42.22
N VAL A 67 -23.48 -10.11 42.33
CA VAL A 67 -22.36 -10.10 41.39
C VAL A 67 -21.40 -11.21 41.79
N SER A 68 -21.60 -12.43 41.27
CA SER A 68 -20.58 -13.49 41.32
C SER A 68 -20.60 -14.37 40.06
N GLU A 69 -19.53 -14.19 39.26
CA GLU A 69 -18.94 -15.19 38.35
C GLU A 69 -19.80 -15.77 37.21
N GLN A 70 -20.38 -14.91 36.37
CA GLN A 70 -20.66 -15.23 34.96
C GLN A 70 -20.00 -14.23 34.01
N GLN A 71 -18.71 -13.98 34.22
CA GLN A 71 -17.84 -13.42 33.17
C GLN A 71 -17.40 -14.56 32.26
N SER A 72 -18.37 -15.24 31.64
CA SER A 72 -18.11 -16.03 30.45
C SER A 72 -17.57 -15.08 29.40
N GLU A 73 -16.39 -15.40 28.88
CA GLU A 73 -15.75 -14.83 27.71
C GLU A 73 -16.79 -14.73 26.58
N GLN A 74 -17.55 -13.63 26.52
CA GLN A 74 -18.14 -13.20 25.27
C GLN A 74 -16.93 -12.80 24.44
N ASP A 75 -16.48 -13.72 23.59
CA ASP A 75 -15.70 -13.38 22.41
C ASP A 75 -16.34 -12.13 21.82
N GLU A 76 -15.71 -10.95 22.00
CA GLU A 76 -16.12 -9.73 21.33
C GLU A 76 -16.05 -10.03 19.84
N GLU A 77 -17.18 -10.40 19.24
CA GLU A 77 -17.25 -10.70 17.83
C GLU A 77 -16.89 -9.44 17.04
N ASP A 78 -15.67 -9.43 16.47
CA ASP A 78 -15.11 -8.32 15.68
C ASP A 78 -16.07 -7.72 14.64
N ALA A 79 -16.99 -8.54 14.10
CA ALA A 79 -18.07 -8.12 13.22
C ALA A 79 -19.17 -9.19 13.21
N PRO A 80 -20.45 -8.80 13.05
CA PRO A 80 -21.55 -9.76 12.96
C PRO A 80 -21.37 -10.69 11.75
N ASP A 81 -21.74 -11.96 11.92
CA ASP A 81 -21.46 -13.04 10.97
C ASP A 81 -22.03 -12.83 9.56
N ASP A 82 -23.11 -12.04 9.41
CA ASP A 82 -23.72 -11.72 8.13
C ASP A 82 -22.88 -10.74 7.28
N GLN A 83 -22.05 -9.94 7.94
CA GLN A 83 -21.20 -8.91 7.32
C GLN A 83 -19.76 -9.38 7.08
N ARG A 84 -19.39 -10.55 7.61
CA ARG A 84 -18.10 -11.19 7.36
C ARG A 84 -18.04 -11.76 5.95
N ILE A 85 -16.85 -11.80 5.38
CA ILE A 85 -16.61 -12.44 4.08
C ILE A 85 -16.42 -13.93 4.35
N SER A 86 -17.15 -14.78 3.62
CA SER A 86 -16.99 -16.23 3.79
C SER A 86 -15.55 -16.66 3.50
N ASN A 87 -15.00 -17.51 4.36
CA ASN A 87 -13.67 -18.12 4.16
C ASN A 87 -13.55 -18.82 2.80
N ARG A 88 -14.66 -19.34 2.25
CA ARG A 88 -14.69 -19.93 0.90
C ARG A 88 -14.42 -18.88 -0.18
N THR A 89 -15.05 -17.71 -0.07
CA THR A 89 -14.83 -16.59 -1.01
C THR A 89 -13.40 -16.11 -0.95
N VAL A 90 -12.82 -16.00 0.25
CA VAL A 90 -11.40 -15.62 0.43
C VAL A 90 -10.47 -16.66 -0.19
N ALA A 91 -10.68 -17.96 0.10
CA ALA A 91 -9.83 -19.02 -0.42
C ALA A 91 -9.89 -19.13 -1.95
N ILE A 92 -11.10 -19.08 -2.54
CA ILE A 92 -11.29 -19.11 -3.99
C ILE A 92 -10.71 -17.84 -4.62
N GLY A 93 -10.96 -16.67 -4.04
CA GLY A 93 -10.43 -15.40 -4.50
C GLY A 93 -8.89 -15.36 -4.49
N LEU A 94 -8.26 -15.92 -3.46
CA LEU A 94 -6.82 -16.05 -3.36
C LEU A 94 -6.24 -16.96 -4.45
N LEU A 95 -6.84 -18.13 -4.69
CA LEU A 95 -6.38 -19.03 -5.74
C LEU A 95 -6.54 -18.39 -7.14
N LEU A 96 -7.67 -17.71 -7.38
CA LEU A 96 -7.92 -17.00 -8.64
C LEU A 96 -6.96 -15.83 -8.83
N SER A 97 -6.67 -15.05 -7.80
CA SER A 97 -5.74 -13.91 -7.89
C SER A 97 -4.29 -14.37 -8.10
N ILE A 98 -3.87 -15.47 -7.47
CA ILE A 98 -2.58 -16.11 -7.73
C ILE A 98 -2.49 -16.57 -9.19
N ALA A 99 -3.51 -17.27 -9.68
CA ALA A 99 -3.53 -17.73 -11.07
C ALA A 99 -3.50 -16.54 -12.05
N LEU A 100 -4.30 -15.51 -11.81
CA LEU A 100 -4.33 -14.29 -12.61
C LEU A 100 -2.97 -13.57 -12.62
N CYS A 101 -2.30 -13.47 -11.47
CA CYS A 101 -0.98 -12.88 -11.34
C CYS A 101 0.06 -13.65 -12.18
N ILE A 102 0.09 -14.98 -12.03
CA ILE A 102 1.01 -15.85 -12.79
C ILE A 102 0.76 -15.73 -14.29
N ILE A 103 -0.50 -15.81 -14.73
CA ILE A 103 -0.88 -15.69 -16.14
C ILE A 103 -0.46 -14.32 -16.68
N THR A 104 -0.76 -13.24 -15.97
CA THR A 104 -0.42 -11.88 -16.43
C THR A 104 1.08 -11.71 -16.57
N ILE A 105 1.88 -12.12 -15.58
CA ILE A 105 3.34 -12.06 -15.66
C ILE A 105 3.86 -12.93 -16.81
N HIS A 106 3.30 -14.12 -17.00
CA HIS A 106 3.70 -15.02 -18.09
C HIS A 106 3.33 -14.44 -19.47
N THR A 107 2.19 -13.77 -19.62
CA THR A 107 1.82 -13.15 -20.90
C THR A 107 2.71 -11.96 -21.25
N VAL A 108 3.14 -11.17 -20.26
CA VAL A 108 3.96 -9.97 -20.49
C VAL A 108 5.45 -10.32 -20.61
N PHE A 109 5.95 -11.25 -19.77
CA PHE A 109 7.37 -11.54 -19.62
C PHE A 109 7.76 -12.99 -19.92
N GLY A 110 6.85 -13.84 -20.41
CA GLY A 110 7.08 -15.30 -20.51
C GLY A 110 8.25 -15.74 -21.37
N ALA A 111 8.68 -14.92 -22.33
CA ALA A 111 9.89 -15.18 -23.12
C ALA A 111 11.20 -14.93 -22.33
N LEU A 112 11.15 -14.13 -21.27
CA LEU A 112 12.31 -13.69 -20.49
C LEU A 112 12.33 -14.23 -19.06
N VAL A 113 11.17 -14.43 -18.45
CA VAL A 113 10.99 -14.89 -17.07
C VAL A 113 10.40 -16.30 -17.09
N PRO A 114 11.13 -17.32 -16.64
CA PRO A 114 10.63 -18.69 -16.64
C PRO A 114 9.51 -18.86 -15.60
N LEU A 115 8.51 -19.70 -15.92
CA LEU A 115 7.31 -19.90 -15.11
C LEU A 115 7.63 -20.26 -13.64
N TYR A 116 8.63 -21.12 -13.42
CA TYR A 116 9.02 -21.53 -12.06
C TYR A 116 9.47 -20.35 -11.20
N ALA A 117 10.14 -19.35 -11.78
CA ALA A 117 10.60 -18.17 -11.05
C ALA A 117 9.42 -17.30 -10.61
N THR A 118 8.42 -17.13 -11.49
CA THR A 118 7.17 -16.43 -11.15
C THR A 118 6.40 -17.14 -10.03
N VAL A 119 6.27 -18.47 -10.10
CA VAL A 119 5.58 -19.26 -9.06
C VAL A 119 6.27 -19.13 -7.71
N ILE A 120 7.61 -19.26 -7.67
CA ILE A 120 8.39 -19.07 -6.44
C ILE A 120 8.25 -17.65 -5.91
N ALA A 121 8.27 -16.63 -6.79
CA ALA A 121 8.14 -15.23 -6.39
C ALA A 121 6.77 -14.94 -5.75
N VAL A 122 5.69 -15.47 -6.31
CA VAL A 122 4.34 -15.32 -5.73
C VAL A 122 4.25 -16.01 -4.38
N PHE A 123 4.80 -17.23 -4.25
CA PHE A 123 4.81 -17.93 -2.96
C PHE A 123 5.63 -17.17 -1.90
N MET A 124 6.77 -16.63 -2.31
CA MET A 124 7.60 -15.79 -1.45
C MET A 124 6.87 -14.51 -1.01
N ALA A 125 6.14 -13.87 -1.93
CA ALA A 125 5.33 -12.69 -1.63
C ALA A 125 4.30 -12.96 -0.55
N LEU A 126 3.63 -14.13 -0.56
CA LEU A 126 2.68 -14.52 0.49
C LEU A 126 3.34 -14.57 1.87
N VAL A 127 4.52 -15.20 1.96
CA VAL A 127 5.27 -15.29 3.23
C VAL A 127 5.76 -13.92 3.69
N LEU A 128 6.33 -13.12 2.78
CA LEU A 128 6.86 -11.80 3.12
C LEU A 128 5.76 -10.78 3.45
N SER A 129 4.55 -10.98 2.95
CA SER A 129 3.40 -10.15 3.32
C SER A 129 3.07 -10.26 4.81
N ILE A 130 3.27 -11.42 5.44
CA ILE A 130 3.08 -11.59 6.90
C ILE A 130 4.06 -10.71 7.67
N MET A 131 5.32 -10.62 7.21
CA MET A 131 6.31 -9.74 7.80
C MET A 131 5.89 -8.26 7.65
N GLY A 132 5.38 -7.88 6.47
CA GLY A 132 4.90 -6.52 6.20
C GLY A 132 3.75 -6.11 7.11
N VAL A 133 2.73 -6.96 7.22
CA VAL A 133 1.54 -6.75 8.06
C VAL A 133 1.92 -6.64 9.55
N ARG A 134 2.83 -7.48 10.05
CA ARG A 134 3.29 -7.40 11.45
C ARG A 134 4.07 -6.13 11.74
N ALA A 135 5.03 -5.79 10.88
CA ALA A 135 5.80 -4.56 11.03
C ALA A 135 4.90 -3.33 10.96
N LEU A 136 3.92 -3.33 10.04
CA LEU A 136 2.90 -2.28 9.94
C LEU A 136 2.05 -2.21 11.22
N GLY A 137 1.62 -3.35 11.78
CA GLY A 137 0.82 -3.38 12.99
C GLY A 137 1.56 -2.88 14.23
N GLU A 138 2.87 -3.12 14.33
CA GLU A 138 3.70 -2.70 15.47
C GLU A 138 4.25 -1.27 15.34
N THR A 139 4.48 -0.79 14.11
CA THR A 139 5.22 0.46 13.86
C THR A 139 4.46 1.49 13.04
N ASP A 140 3.27 1.17 12.56
CA ASP A 140 2.49 1.96 11.59
C ASP A 140 3.25 2.25 10.29
N LEU A 141 4.32 1.47 10.00
CA LEU A 141 5.11 1.57 8.78
C LEU A 141 5.27 0.20 8.13
N ASN A 142 4.94 0.13 6.84
CA ASN A 142 5.12 -1.07 6.05
C ASN A 142 6.55 -1.08 5.45
N PRO A 143 7.42 -2.05 5.78
CA PRO A 143 8.81 -2.11 5.31
C PRO A 143 8.92 -2.66 3.88
N VAL A 144 8.04 -2.20 3.00
CA VAL A 144 7.82 -2.59 1.61
C VAL A 144 9.13 -2.66 0.82
N SER A 145 9.92 -1.59 0.92
CA SER A 145 11.19 -1.47 0.23
C SER A 145 12.27 -2.42 0.77
N GLY A 146 12.13 -2.88 2.03
CA GLY A 146 12.98 -3.92 2.62
C GLY A 146 12.56 -5.31 2.15
N ILE A 147 11.26 -5.59 2.14
CA ILE A 147 10.67 -6.85 1.65
C ILE A 147 11.03 -7.11 0.18
N SER A 148 10.87 -6.10 -0.68
CA SER A 148 11.28 -6.15 -2.09
C SER A 148 12.76 -6.53 -2.24
N LYS A 149 13.63 -5.96 -1.42
CA LYS A 149 15.08 -6.25 -1.44
C LYS A 149 15.43 -7.63 -0.90
N LEU A 150 14.72 -8.13 0.11
CA LEU A 150 14.91 -9.49 0.61
C LEU A 150 14.53 -10.52 -0.46
N ALA A 151 13.41 -10.31 -1.14
CA ALA A 151 13.03 -11.12 -2.30
C ALA A 151 14.11 -11.02 -3.39
N GLN A 152 14.61 -9.82 -3.65
CA GLN A 152 15.63 -9.63 -4.68
C GLN A 152 16.96 -10.31 -4.35
N LEU A 153 17.37 -10.29 -3.09
CA LEU A 153 18.59 -10.96 -2.63
C LEU A 153 18.46 -12.47 -2.81
N PHE A 154 17.32 -13.05 -2.43
CA PHE A 154 17.05 -14.47 -2.59
C PHE A 154 17.09 -14.91 -4.06
N PHE A 155 16.41 -14.17 -4.95
CA PHE A 155 16.42 -14.49 -6.38
C PHE A 155 17.78 -14.29 -7.02
N ALA A 156 18.58 -13.34 -6.55
CA ALA A 156 19.92 -13.18 -7.06
C ALA A 156 20.91 -14.29 -6.62
N LEU A 157 20.65 -14.96 -5.49
CA LEU A 157 21.41 -16.14 -5.06
C LEU A 157 21.04 -17.38 -5.88
N ILE A 158 19.76 -17.51 -6.28
CA ILE A 158 19.24 -18.69 -6.98
C ILE A 158 19.43 -18.59 -8.49
N ILE A 159 19.31 -17.38 -9.07
CA ILE A 159 19.40 -17.17 -10.51
C ILE A 159 20.83 -16.77 -10.91
N PRO A 160 21.54 -17.62 -11.68
CA PRO A 160 22.89 -17.31 -12.12
C PRO A 160 22.96 -15.97 -12.88
N GLN A 161 23.98 -15.15 -12.56
CA GLN A 161 24.22 -13.87 -13.23
C GLN A 161 24.65 -14.04 -14.71
N SER A 162 24.97 -15.26 -15.14
CA SER A 162 25.20 -15.59 -16.55
C SER A 162 23.93 -15.53 -17.41
N ASN A 163 22.74 -15.62 -16.79
CA ASN A 163 21.48 -15.46 -17.50
C ASN A 163 21.24 -14.00 -17.86
N LYS A 164 21.07 -13.71 -19.16
CA LYS A 164 20.78 -12.35 -19.66
C LYS A 164 19.51 -11.74 -19.04
N SER A 165 18.54 -12.58 -18.67
CA SER A 165 17.29 -12.17 -18.02
C SER A 165 17.36 -12.14 -16.48
N SER A 166 18.50 -12.45 -15.86
CA SER A 166 18.64 -12.55 -14.39
C SER A 166 18.16 -11.27 -13.68
N VAL A 167 18.54 -10.12 -14.23
CA VAL A 167 18.12 -8.81 -13.74
C VAL A 167 16.60 -8.62 -13.78
N LEU A 168 15.96 -8.97 -14.89
CA LEU A 168 14.52 -8.82 -15.06
C LEU A 168 13.76 -9.79 -14.14
N ILE A 169 14.20 -11.05 -14.06
CA ILE A 169 13.63 -12.05 -13.14
C ILE A 169 13.68 -11.51 -11.71
N ASN A 170 14.82 -10.96 -11.31
CA ASN A 170 15.01 -10.42 -9.98
C ASN A 170 14.10 -9.20 -9.71
N LEU A 171 14.01 -8.29 -10.67
CA LEU A 171 13.15 -7.11 -10.58
C LEU A 171 11.67 -7.49 -10.44
N VAL A 172 11.21 -8.44 -11.26
CA VAL A 172 9.82 -8.96 -11.19
C VAL A 172 9.55 -9.61 -9.84
N ALA A 173 10.49 -10.40 -9.32
CA ALA A 173 10.33 -11.03 -8.00
C ALA A 173 10.22 -10.00 -6.86
N GLY A 174 11.05 -8.95 -6.91
CA GLY A 174 10.96 -7.83 -5.98
C GLY A 174 9.61 -7.12 -6.08
N ALA A 175 9.18 -6.76 -7.29
CA ALA A 175 7.92 -6.05 -7.53
C ALA A 175 6.68 -6.85 -7.06
N VAL A 176 6.65 -8.16 -7.29
CA VAL A 176 5.55 -9.03 -6.83
C VAL A 176 5.50 -9.11 -5.30
N SER A 177 6.67 -9.26 -4.66
CA SER A 177 6.76 -9.30 -3.19
C SER A 177 6.41 -7.97 -2.54
N GLU A 178 6.84 -6.88 -3.17
CA GLU A 178 6.55 -5.51 -2.77
C GLU A 178 5.05 -5.21 -2.84
N ALA A 179 4.42 -5.49 -3.98
CA ALA A 179 2.99 -5.28 -4.19
C ALA A 179 2.12 -6.14 -3.27
N GLY A 180 2.51 -7.40 -3.04
CA GLY A 180 1.80 -8.28 -2.11
C GLY A 180 1.82 -7.75 -0.67
N ALA A 181 3.01 -7.37 -0.17
CA ALA A 181 3.16 -6.87 1.18
C ALA A 181 2.50 -5.49 1.39
N LEU A 182 2.57 -4.62 0.38
CA LEU A 182 1.81 -3.36 0.35
C LEU A 182 0.32 -3.61 0.52
N GLN A 183 -0.26 -4.41 -0.37
CA GLN A 183 -1.71 -4.62 -0.42
C GLN A 183 -2.22 -5.33 0.83
N ALA A 184 -1.44 -6.27 1.39
CA ALA A 184 -1.78 -6.94 2.64
C ALA A 184 -1.79 -5.96 3.83
N GLY A 185 -0.82 -5.03 3.86
CA GLY A 185 -0.76 -3.98 4.87
C GLY A 185 -1.92 -3.00 4.76
N ASP A 186 -2.19 -2.49 3.56
CA ASP A 186 -3.31 -1.60 3.28
C ASP A 186 -4.65 -2.25 3.65
N LEU A 187 -4.83 -3.54 3.31
CA LEU A 187 -6.02 -4.30 3.69
C LEU A 187 -6.18 -4.41 5.22
N MET A 188 -5.09 -4.68 5.96
CA MET A 188 -5.15 -4.74 7.42
C MET A 188 -5.54 -3.38 8.03
N GLN A 189 -4.95 -2.28 7.53
CA GLN A 189 -5.27 -0.93 7.99
C GLN A 189 -6.73 -0.58 7.68
N ASP A 190 -7.20 -0.84 6.45
CA ASP A 190 -8.57 -0.58 6.03
C ASP A 190 -9.59 -1.37 6.87
N LEU A 191 -9.30 -2.63 7.18
CA LEU A 191 -10.15 -3.46 8.04
C LEU A 191 -10.16 -2.94 9.48
N LYS A 192 -9.01 -2.53 10.03
CA LYS A 192 -8.94 -1.97 11.38
C LYS A 192 -9.69 -0.65 11.47
N THR A 193 -9.47 0.26 10.53
CA THR A 193 -10.19 1.54 10.45
C THR A 193 -11.68 1.31 10.20
N GLY A 194 -12.03 0.33 9.35
CA GLY A 194 -13.40 -0.08 9.10
C GLY A 194 -14.13 -0.50 10.36
N HIS A 195 -13.51 -1.42 11.11
CA HIS A 195 -14.02 -1.89 12.39
C HIS A 195 -14.21 -0.73 13.38
N LEU A 196 -13.21 0.16 13.53
CA LEU A 196 -13.30 1.33 14.41
C LEU A 196 -14.43 2.31 14.02
N LEU A 197 -14.77 2.39 12.73
CA LEU A 197 -15.84 3.25 12.20
C LEU A 197 -17.20 2.53 12.08
N GLY A 198 -17.28 1.25 12.45
CA GLY A 198 -18.48 0.43 12.27
C GLY A 198 -18.84 0.16 10.80
N ALA A 199 -17.86 0.21 9.89
CA ALA A 199 -18.07 -0.12 8.49
C ALA A 199 -18.11 -1.64 8.28
N SER A 200 -19.04 -2.13 7.46
CA SER A 200 -19.16 -3.57 7.17
C SER A 200 -17.95 -4.10 6.38
N PRO A 201 -17.23 -5.15 6.85
CA PRO A 201 -16.04 -5.69 6.16
C PRO A 201 -16.33 -6.19 4.74
N LYS A 202 -17.51 -6.77 4.51
CA LYS A 202 -17.95 -7.21 3.18
C LYS A 202 -18.06 -6.07 2.17
N ALA A 203 -18.58 -4.91 2.58
CA ALA A 203 -18.65 -3.75 1.67
C ALA A 203 -17.25 -3.22 1.35
N GLN A 204 -16.34 -3.18 2.34
CA GLN A 204 -14.96 -2.77 2.12
C GLN A 204 -14.26 -3.67 1.11
N PHE A 205 -14.39 -5.00 1.25
CA PHE A 205 -13.80 -5.96 0.33
C PHE A 205 -14.30 -5.79 -1.11
N TRP A 206 -15.62 -5.67 -1.31
CA TRP A 206 -16.15 -5.45 -2.67
C TRP A 206 -15.77 -4.08 -3.23
N GLY A 207 -15.73 -3.05 -2.39
CA GLY A 207 -15.25 -1.72 -2.76
C GLY A 207 -13.79 -1.74 -3.23
N GLN A 208 -12.92 -2.40 -2.48
CA GLN A 208 -11.51 -2.60 -2.85
C GLN A 208 -11.36 -3.42 -4.13
N MET A 209 -12.14 -4.49 -4.33
CA MET A 209 -12.09 -5.28 -5.56
C MET A 209 -12.44 -4.44 -6.81
N ILE A 210 -13.49 -3.63 -6.72
CA ILE A 210 -13.90 -2.72 -7.81
C ILE A 210 -12.83 -1.64 -8.02
N GLY A 211 -12.38 -0.99 -6.95
CA GLY A 211 -11.38 0.07 -7.00
C GLY A 211 -10.03 -0.40 -7.55
N ALA A 212 -9.53 -1.53 -7.08
CA ALA A 212 -8.28 -2.13 -7.55
C ALA A 212 -8.36 -2.53 -9.03
N THR A 213 -9.49 -3.10 -9.46
CA THR A 213 -9.68 -3.50 -10.87
C THR A 213 -9.73 -2.27 -11.79
N ALA A 214 -10.53 -1.26 -11.44
CA ALA A 214 -10.61 -0.02 -12.20
C ALA A 214 -9.26 0.73 -12.20
N GLY A 215 -8.60 0.77 -11.04
CA GLY A 215 -7.29 1.38 -10.85
C GLY A 215 -6.20 0.71 -11.69
N ALA A 216 -6.18 -0.63 -11.79
CA ALA A 216 -5.21 -1.35 -12.61
C ALA A 216 -5.35 -1.01 -14.11
N VAL A 217 -6.58 -0.98 -14.63
CA VAL A 217 -6.87 -0.63 -16.02
C VAL A 217 -6.49 0.82 -16.32
N LEU A 218 -6.93 1.75 -15.45
CA LEU A 218 -6.63 3.17 -15.61
C LEU A 218 -5.11 3.43 -15.52
N SER A 219 -4.41 2.82 -14.57
CA SER A 219 -2.96 2.98 -14.41
C SER A 219 -2.21 2.51 -15.66
N ALA A 220 -2.58 1.36 -16.23
CA ALA A 220 -1.97 0.86 -17.46
C ALA A 220 -2.23 1.80 -18.66
N PHE A 221 -3.45 2.35 -18.77
CA PHE A 221 -3.80 3.32 -19.81
C PHE A 221 -2.98 4.62 -19.66
N ILE A 222 -2.92 5.17 -18.45
CA ILE A 222 -2.17 6.39 -18.15
C ILE A 222 -0.68 6.18 -18.41
N TYR A 223 -0.10 5.07 -17.97
CA TYR A 223 1.31 4.73 -18.28
C TYR A 223 1.58 4.72 -19.79
N ARG A 224 0.65 4.17 -20.59
CA ARG A 224 0.76 4.14 -22.05
C ARG A 224 0.60 5.53 -22.67
N LEU A 225 -0.19 6.41 -22.07
CA LEU A 225 -0.30 7.80 -22.50
C LEU A 225 1.00 8.59 -22.18
N TYR A 226 1.55 8.40 -20.99
CA TYR A 226 2.82 9.03 -20.59
C TYR A 226 3.97 8.64 -21.50
N THR A 227 4.14 7.34 -21.77
CA THR A 227 5.21 6.83 -22.67
C THR A 227 5.00 7.18 -24.14
N ARG A 228 3.82 7.65 -24.53
CA ARG A 228 3.53 8.18 -25.88
C ARG A 228 3.89 9.65 -26.01
N VAL A 229 3.76 10.42 -24.93
CA VAL A 229 3.97 11.88 -24.93
C VAL A 229 5.39 12.24 -24.52
N TYR A 230 5.97 11.47 -23.61
CA TYR A 230 7.30 11.70 -23.07
C TYR A 230 8.22 10.53 -23.41
N GLU A 231 9.45 10.86 -23.80
CA GLU A 231 10.52 9.87 -23.94
C GLU A 231 11.03 9.47 -22.55
N ILE A 232 11.07 8.16 -22.31
CA ILE A 232 11.62 7.57 -21.09
C ILE A 232 12.68 6.56 -21.53
N PRO A 233 13.97 6.76 -21.17
CA PRO A 233 14.54 7.83 -20.34
C PRO A 233 14.74 9.14 -21.12
N GLY A 234 14.47 10.28 -20.48
CA GLY A 234 14.70 11.62 -21.05
C GLY A 234 15.10 12.64 -19.98
N ASP A 235 15.39 13.89 -20.35
CA ASP A 235 15.86 14.92 -19.42
C ASP A 235 14.84 15.24 -18.31
N LEU A 236 13.55 15.18 -18.65
CA LEU A 236 12.43 15.42 -17.72
C LEU A 236 12.11 14.18 -16.87
N PHE A 237 12.28 12.99 -17.43
CA PHE A 237 12.03 11.70 -16.77
C PHE A 237 13.31 10.87 -16.75
N GLN A 238 14.25 11.35 -15.95
CA GLN A 238 15.47 10.61 -15.67
C GLN A 238 15.11 9.32 -14.92
N VAL A 239 15.93 8.29 -15.09
CA VAL A 239 15.84 7.04 -14.33
C VAL A 239 17.10 6.96 -13.46
N PRO A 240 17.24 7.81 -12.42
CA PRO A 240 18.53 8.11 -11.80
C PRO A 240 19.15 6.87 -11.16
N THR A 241 18.32 6.03 -10.56
CA THR A 241 18.76 4.78 -9.92
C THR A 241 19.31 3.77 -10.94
N ALA A 242 18.73 3.73 -12.15
CA ALA A 242 19.28 2.93 -13.24
C ALA A 242 20.59 3.54 -13.77
N THR A 243 20.67 4.86 -13.91
CA THR A 243 21.87 5.58 -14.37
C THR A 243 23.03 5.43 -13.40
N LEU A 244 22.81 5.58 -12.08
CA LEU A 244 23.83 5.43 -11.04
C LEU A 244 24.39 4.00 -10.95
N ALA A 245 23.62 3.00 -11.38
CA ALA A 245 24.07 1.61 -11.43
C ALA A 245 24.95 1.32 -12.66
N VAL A 246 24.84 2.10 -13.74
CA VAL A 246 25.59 1.90 -14.99
C VAL A 246 26.93 2.63 -14.91
N GLY A 247 28.04 1.89 -14.86
CA GLY A 247 29.41 2.44 -14.94
C GLY A 247 30.23 2.42 -13.64
N ASN A 248 29.62 2.05 -12.51
CA ASN A 248 30.30 2.06 -11.22
C ASN A 248 31.04 0.73 -10.87
N PRO A 249 32.23 0.79 -10.24
CA PRO A 249 33.07 -0.39 -9.96
C PRO A 249 32.43 -1.45 -9.05
N TRP A 250 31.51 -1.03 -8.18
CA TRP A 250 30.79 -1.90 -7.24
C TRP A 250 29.63 -2.68 -7.87
N ARG A 251 29.22 -2.36 -9.10
CA ARG A 251 28.10 -3.02 -9.79
C ARG A 251 28.21 -4.55 -9.83
N PRO A 252 29.37 -5.18 -10.10
CA PRO A 252 29.49 -6.65 -10.11
C PRO A 252 29.29 -7.30 -8.74
N TRP A 253 29.37 -6.52 -7.67
CA TRP A 253 29.26 -6.99 -6.28
C TRP A 253 27.83 -6.90 -5.77
N ILE A 254 26.95 -6.21 -6.51
CA ILE A 254 25.54 -6.08 -6.18
C ILE A 254 24.77 -7.17 -6.92
N PRO A 255 23.96 -7.97 -6.23
CA PRO A 255 23.15 -8.99 -6.88
C PRO A 255 22.22 -8.36 -7.92
N GLY A 256 22.29 -8.80 -9.18
CA GLY A 256 21.69 -8.11 -10.32
C GLY A 256 20.18 -7.94 -10.19
N GLY A 257 19.68 -6.70 -10.17
CA GLY A 257 18.29 -6.34 -9.89
C GLY A 257 18.12 -5.37 -8.72
N MET A 258 19.09 -5.31 -7.81
CA MET A 258 19.16 -4.29 -6.77
C MET A 258 19.78 -3.00 -7.34
N TYR A 259 18.99 -2.19 -8.04
CA TYR A 259 19.43 -0.93 -8.66
C TYR A 259 19.68 0.20 -7.65
N ASN A 260 20.04 -0.10 -6.41
CA ASN A 260 20.20 0.91 -5.38
C ASN A 260 21.67 1.08 -5.01
N VAL A 261 22.06 2.32 -4.72
CA VAL A 261 23.44 2.63 -4.32
C VAL A 261 23.80 1.88 -3.02
N PRO A 262 25.02 1.32 -2.90
CA PRO A 262 25.44 0.59 -1.71
C PRO A 262 25.25 1.35 -0.40
N SER A 263 25.44 2.67 -0.42
CA SER A 263 25.25 3.55 0.74
C SER A 263 23.85 3.42 1.35
N PHE A 264 22.82 3.35 0.52
CA PHE A 264 21.44 3.26 0.99
C PHE A 264 21.10 1.87 1.55
N THR A 265 21.65 0.81 0.95
CA THR A 265 21.48 -0.55 1.44
C THR A 265 22.23 -0.76 2.76
N LEU A 266 23.46 -0.25 2.87
CA LEU A 266 24.27 -0.32 4.08
C LEU A 266 23.66 0.49 5.23
N ALA A 267 23.13 1.68 4.96
CA ALA A 267 22.44 2.48 5.97
C ALA A 267 21.25 1.73 6.59
N ARG A 268 20.44 1.05 5.75
CA ARG A 268 19.33 0.23 6.24
C ARG A 268 19.78 -1.02 7.00
N ALA A 269 20.84 -1.67 6.54
CA ALA A 269 21.42 -2.80 7.26
C ALA A 269 21.93 -2.39 8.64
N ALA A 270 22.66 -1.27 8.73
CA ALA A 270 23.15 -0.71 9.99
C ALA A 270 22.01 -0.34 10.92
N GLY A 271 20.98 0.36 10.43
CA GLY A 271 19.79 0.68 11.21
C GLY A 271 19.06 -0.57 11.72
N GLY A 272 18.94 -1.61 10.88
CA GLY A 272 18.34 -2.89 11.27
C GLY A 272 19.15 -3.63 12.33
N ILE A 273 20.48 -3.64 12.23
CA ILE A 273 21.37 -4.23 13.25
C ILE A 273 21.24 -3.46 14.56
N MET A 274 21.25 -2.12 14.52
CA MET A 274 21.08 -1.28 15.71
C MET A 274 19.74 -1.56 16.40
N ALA A 275 18.65 -1.65 15.62
CA ALA A 275 17.34 -2.00 16.15
C ALA A 275 17.33 -3.42 16.75
N TRP A 276 17.93 -4.39 16.07
CA TRP A 276 18.04 -5.77 16.57
C TRP A 276 18.81 -5.82 17.89
N VAL A 277 19.97 -5.17 17.99
CA VAL A 277 20.76 -5.09 19.23
C VAL A 277 19.93 -4.43 20.34
N TRP A 278 19.22 -3.35 20.05
CA TRP A 278 18.40 -2.65 21.03
C TRP A 278 17.23 -3.49 21.57
N LEU A 279 16.53 -4.18 20.69
CA LEU A 279 15.36 -4.98 21.05
C LEU A 279 15.74 -6.32 21.67
N HIS A 280 16.73 -7.02 21.11
CA HIS A 280 17.04 -8.40 21.49
C HIS A 280 18.20 -8.51 22.49
N VAL A 281 19.26 -7.71 22.32
CA VAL A 281 20.42 -7.75 23.23
C VAL A 281 20.14 -6.88 24.46
N MET A 282 19.65 -5.66 24.25
CA MET A 282 19.40 -4.70 25.33
C MET A 282 18.01 -4.82 25.95
N LYS A 283 17.10 -5.63 25.36
CA LYS A 283 15.72 -5.89 25.85
C LYS A 283 14.94 -4.61 26.19
N ARG A 284 15.17 -3.55 25.40
CA ARG A 284 14.52 -2.24 25.57
C ARG A 284 13.27 -2.15 24.68
N SER A 285 12.34 -1.28 25.03
CA SER A 285 11.12 -1.07 24.24
C SER A 285 11.43 -0.50 22.86
N SER A 286 10.55 -0.78 21.89
CA SER A 286 10.64 -0.31 20.50
C SER A 286 10.25 1.16 20.34
N THR A 287 9.44 1.71 21.25
CA THR A 287 8.88 3.07 21.17
C THR A 287 9.95 4.17 21.01
N PRO A 288 11.07 4.16 21.76
CA PRO A 288 12.11 5.18 21.61
C PRO A 288 12.81 5.14 20.24
N LEU A 289 12.98 3.94 19.64
CA LEU A 289 13.55 3.80 18.30
C LEU A 289 12.63 4.41 17.24
N ILE A 290 11.31 4.18 17.36
CA ILE A 290 10.31 4.70 16.44
C ILE A 290 10.26 6.24 16.53
N ILE A 291 10.25 6.79 17.76
CA ILE A 291 10.28 8.25 17.98
C ILE A 291 11.55 8.87 17.39
N LEU A 292 12.70 8.24 17.59
CA LEU A 292 13.97 8.73 17.06
C LEU A 292 14.01 8.65 15.52
N ALA A 293 13.60 7.54 14.93
CA ALA A 293 13.57 7.35 13.48
C ALA A 293 12.59 8.32 12.80
N SER A 294 11.39 8.49 13.35
CA SER A 294 10.41 9.47 12.84
C SER A 294 10.91 10.91 12.96
N GLY A 295 11.64 11.26 14.04
CA GLY A 295 12.31 12.55 14.17
C GLY A 295 13.35 12.82 13.09
N PHE A 296 14.16 11.83 12.73
CA PHE A 296 15.13 11.95 11.62
C PHE A 296 14.45 12.11 10.26
N ILE A 297 13.40 11.34 9.98
CA ILE A 297 12.63 11.43 8.73
C ILE A 297 11.95 12.80 8.62
N LEU A 298 11.34 13.27 9.70
CA LEU A 298 10.71 14.59 9.75
C LEU A 298 11.73 15.71 9.57
N GLY A 299 12.93 15.57 10.16
CA GLY A 299 14.04 16.49 10.00
C GLY A 299 14.55 16.55 8.56
N GLU A 300 14.71 15.41 7.88
CA GLU A 300 15.06 15.37 6.45
C GLU A 300 13.98 16.04 5.59
N GLY A 301 12.70 15.74 5.84
CA GLY A 301 11.58 16.36 5.14
C GLY A 301 11.54 17.88 5.32
N PHE A 302 11.74 18.36 6.55
CA PHE A 302 11.81 19.79 6.84
C PHE A 302 13.00 20.47 6.14
N LEU A 303 14.20 19.90 6.24
CA LEU A 303 15.39 20.44 5.58
C LEU A 303 15.26 20.42 4.05
N SER A 304 14.59 19.41 3.49
CA SER A 304 14.29 19.34 2.06
C SER A 304 13.36 20.47 1.63
N ILE A 305 12.34 20.80 2.41
CA ILE A 305 11.47 21.97 2.16
C ILE A 305 12.27 23.27 2.25
N VAL A 306 13.13 23.42 3.26
CA VAL A 306 14.01 24.59 3.39
C VAL A 306 14.93 24.71 2.18
N ASN A 307 15.53 23.60 1.73
CA ASN A 307 16.38 23.58 0.55
C ASN A 307 15.60 23.94 -0.72
N LEU A 308 14.38 23.44 -0.87
CA LEU A 308 13.49 23.80 -1.97
C LEU A 308 13.15 25.30 -1.98
N ILE A 309 12.95 25.90 -0.81
CA ILE A 309 12.73 27.34 -0.67
C ILE A 309 14.01 28.12 -1.03
N MET A 310 15.18 27.65 -0.60
CA MET A 310 16.46 28.26 -0.97
C MET A 310 16.73 28.19 -2.48
N GLU A 311 16.40 27.07 -3.12
CA GLU A 311 16.46 26.89 -4.58
C GLU A 311 15.48 27.85 -5.29
N ALA A 312 14.24 27.95 -4.81
CA ALA A 312 13.25 28.89 -5.33
C ALA A 312 13.68 30.36 -5.19
N LEU A 313 14.48 30.68 -4.18
CA LEU A 313 15.08 32.00 -3.95
C LEU A 313 16.40 32.21 -4.70
N SER A 314 16.80 31.28 -5.58
CA SER A 314 18.05 31.34 -6.36
C SER A 314 19.31 31.47 -5.49
N VAL A 315 19.29 30.94 -4.28
CA VAL A 315 20.49 30.86 -3.43
C VAL A 315 21.47 29.91 -4.11
N PRO A 316 22.78 30.22 -4.23
CA PRO A 316 23.75 29.32 -4.83
C PRO A 316 23.95 28.06 -3.96
N HIS A 317 23.76 26.89 -4.56
CA HIS A 317 23.97 25.59 -3.91
C HIS A 317 25.40 25.12 -4.23
N PHE A 318 26.19 24.82 -3.20
CA PHE A 318 27.55 24.30 -3.30
C PHE A 318 27.59 22.81 -2.94
#